data_AF-A0A2T4VQ45-F1
#
_entry.id   AF-A0A2T4VQ45-F1
#
_cell.length_a   1.000
_cell.length_b   1.000
_cell.length_c   1.000
_cell.angle_alpha   90.00
_cell.angle_beta   90.00
_cell.angle_gamma   90.00
#
_symmetry.space_group_name_H-M   'P 1'
#
loop_
_entity.id
_entity.type
_entity.pdbx_description
1 polymer ?
#
loop_
_entity_poly.entity_id
_entity_poly.type
_entity_poly.pdbx_seq_one_letter_code
_entity_poly.pdbx_strand_id
1 'polypeptide(L)'
;MPTQDAILEAQLLIGRLWKEKQSPERARILECTGYTLSFISATGQDYRFEDFRQSHVPGSPRQAGTGSANLRELLARTQGFFNQLLADPGTSNEQGPLRIILDAVEYIVSTGGLDALGEHMRRLEAGSPPHVVAAFGTREEAAVWLEQVPEPPSRALVLIDDQYHQAVYLRDINHRKVIPWPAMEYYLAELVQDVAPVAMASFTNRESAEAWLEAQTEPPDRAWVLIAGEFHLAVNHANVRRRALYPLSMADGYAVNDEVEAERPQQD
;
A
#
# COMPACT_ATOMS: atom_id res chain seq x y z
N MET A 1 0.10 -21.88 5.51
CA MET A 1 0.72 -20.91 4.58
C MET A 1 0.85 -19.60 5.32
N PRO A 2 2.02 -18.95 5.32
CA PRO A 2 2.19 -17.62 5.88
C PRO A 2 1.16 -16.65 5.29
N THR A 3 0.60 -15.75 6.11
CA THR A 3 -0.43 -14.79 5.68
C THR A 3 0.01 -13.93 4.49
N GLN A 4 1.31 -13.67 4.39
CA GLN A 4 1.91 -12.89 3.30
C GLN A 4 1.78 -13.58 1.93
N ASP A 5 2.13 -14.86 1.85
CA ASP A 5 1.99 -15.64 0.61
C ASP A 5 0.52 -15.73 0.20
N ALA A 6 -0.37 -15.85 1.19
CA ALA A 6 -1.81 -15.92 0.96
C ALA A 6 -2.39 -14.59 0.43
N ILE A 7 -1.91 -13.44 0.93
CA ILE A 7 -2.28 -12.12 0.40
C ILE A 7 -1.77 -11.96 -1.04
N LEU A 8 -0.55 -12.38 -1.33
CA LEU A 8 0.01 -12.32 -2.69
C LEU A 8 -0.78 -13.20 -3.66
N GLU A 9 -1.11 -14.44 -3.29
CA GLU A 9 -1.95 -15.32 -4.11
C GLU A 9 -3.33 -14.72 -4.38
N ALA A 10 -3.93 -14.06 -3.39
CA ALA A 10 -5.18 -13.31 -3.53
C ALA A 10 -5.04 -12.12 -4.50
N GLN A 11 -3.94 -11.38 -4.44
CA GLN A 11 -3.64 -10.32 -5.40
C GLN A 11 -3.47 -10.87 -6.83
N LEU A 12 -2.76 -11.99 -6.99
CA LEU A 12 -2.62 -12.66 -8.29
C LEU A 12 -3.96 -13.15 -8.83
N LEU A 13 -4.85 -13.66 -7.98
CA LEU A 13 -6.22 -14.01 -8.36
C LEU A 13 -6.98 -12.78 -8.88
N ILE A 14 -6.88 -11.63 -8.22
CA ILE A 14 -7.51 -10.38 -8.69
C ILE A 14 -7.00 -10.03 -10.09
N GLY A 15 -5.69 -10.13 -10.32
CA GLY A 15 -5.09 -9.92 -11.64
C GLY A 15 -5.67 -10.85 -12.71
N ARG A 16 -5.85 -12.15 -12.41
CA ARG A 16 -6.48 -13.11 -13.34
C ARG A 16 -7.97 -12.82 -13.58
N LEU A 17 -8.68 -12.34 -12.56
CA LEU A 17 -10.09 -11.99 -12.66
C LEU A 17 -10.32 -10.67 -13.42
N TRP A 18 -9.28 -9.84 -13.55
CA TRP A 18 -9.30 -8.58 -14.29
C TRP A 18 -9.44 -8.84 -15.79
N LYS A 19 -10.38 -8.13 -16.42
CA LYS A 19 -10.60 -8.19 -17.87
C LYS A 19 -10.71 -6.77 -18.42
N GLU A 20 -10.07 -6.52 -19.58
CA GLU A 20 -10.10 -5.21 -20.26
C GLU A 20 -11.52 -4.68 -20.53
N LYS A 21 -12.49 -5.58 -20.77
CA LYS A 21 -13.90 -5.24 -21.05
C LYS A 21 -14.85 -5.82 -20.00
N GLN A 22 -14.64 -5.47 -18.73
CA GLN A 22 -15.57 -5.80 -17.64
C GLN A 22 -16.52 -4.64 -17.33
N SER A 23 -17.62 -4.94 -16.63
CA SER A 23 -18.54 -3.87 -16.19
C SER A 23 -17.81 -2.92 -15.22
N PRO A 24 -18.15 -1.61 -15.22
CA PRO A 24 -17.57 -0.65 -14.28
C PRO A 24 -17.74 -1.07 -12.81
N GLU A 25 -18.88 -1.71 -12.49
CA GLU A 25 -19.14 -2.26 -11.17
C GLU A 25 -18.14 -3.38 -10.79
N ARG A 26 -17.88 -4.31 -11.72
CA ARG A 26 -16.91 -5.38 -11.47
C ARG A 26 -15.49 -4.84 -11.33
N ALA A 27 -15.10 -3.87 -12.16
CA ALA A 27 -13.81 -3.19 -12.01
C ALA A 27 -13.68 -2.58 -10.61
N ARG A 28 -14.71 -1.86 -10.16
CA ARG A 28 -14.70 -1.23 -8.84
C ARG A 28 -14.61 -2.22 -7.68
N ILE A 29 -15.26 -3.39 -7.80
CA ILE A 29 -15.15 -4.47 -6.81
C ILE A 29 -13.72 -5.02 -6.75
N LEU A 30 -13.11 -5.29 -7.91
CA LEU A 30 -11.74 -5.81 -7.97
C LEU A 30 -10.72 -4.80 -7.45
N GLU A 31 -10.86 -3.51 -7.78
CA GLU A 31 -10.05 -2.42 -7.23
C GLU A 31 -10.19 -2.35 -5.69
N CYS A 32 -11.43 -2.32 -5.19
CA CYS A 32 -11.69 -2.29 -3.75
C CYS A 32 -11.03 -3.46 -3.02
N THR A 33 -11.01 -4.63 -3.67
CA THR A 33 -10.33 -5.82 -3.13
C THR A 33 -8.83 -5.64 -3.10
N GLY A 34 -8.23 -5.15 -4.18
CA GLY A 34 -6.80 -4.82 -4.23
C GLY A 34 -6.41 -3.83 -3.14
N TYR A 35 -7.20 -2.77 -2.95
CA TYR A 35 -7.00 -1.79 -1.89
C TYR A 35 -7.16 -2.37 -0.49
N THR A 36 -8.12 -3.28 -0.29
CA THR A 36 -8.32 -3.94 1.02
C THR A 36 -7.12 -4.78 1.41
N LEU A 37 -6.58 -5.56 0.47
CA LEU A 37 -5.37 -6.37 0.70
C LEU A 37 -4.13 -5.50 0.88
N SER A 38 -3.95 -4.49 0.02
CA SER A 38 -2.84 -3.55 0.10
C SER A 38 -2.84 -2.79 1.43
N PHE A 39 -4.02 -2.39 1.94
CA PHE A 39 -4.14 -1.71 3.22
C PHE A 39 -3.54 -2.52 4.38
N ILE A 40 -3.82 -3.83 4.44
CA ILE A 40 -3.31 -4.71 5.50
C ILE A 40 -1.78 -4.69 5.49
N SER A 41 -1.15 -4.89 4.33
CA SER A 41 0.32 -4.90 4.23
C SER A 41 0.94 -3.50 4.38
N ALA A 42 0.33 -2.46 3.81
CA ALA A 42 0.85 -1.10 3.88
C ALA A 42 0.85 -0.53 5.30
N THR A 43 -0.11 -0.95 6.12
CA THR A 43 -0.20 -0.58 7.54
C THR A 43 0.49 -1.59 8.48
N GLY A 44 1.04 -2.66 7.92
CA GLY A 44 1.74 -3.73 8.62
C GLY A 44 0.90 -4.56 9.58
N GLN A 45 -0.38 -4.73 9.24
CA GLN A 45 -1.36 -5.47 10.04
C GLN A 45 -1.37 -6.98 9.76
N ASP A 46 -0.36 -7.53 9.06
CA ASP A 46 -0.35 -8.93 8.62
C ASP A 46 -0.60 -9.93 9.75
N TYR A 47 0.07 -9.76 10.91
CA TYR A 47 -0.13 -10.65 12.05
C TYR A 47 -1.46 -10.44 12.77
N ARG A 48 -1.99 -9.21 12.81
CA ARG A 48 -3.31 -8.94 13.39
C ARG A 48 -4.41 -9.55 12.53
N PHE A 49 -4.23 -9.51 11.21
CA PHE A 49 -5.09 -10.17 10.26
C PHE A 49 -4.98 -11.70 10.38
N GLU A 50 -3.77 -12.23 10.55
CA GLU A 50 -3.56 -13.67 10.80
C GLU A 50 -4.27 -14.14 12.09
N ASP A 51 -4.08 -13.43 13.19
CA ASP A 51 -4.72 -13.74 14.47
C ASP A 51 -6.23 -13.65 14.37
N PHE A 52 -6.75 -12.66 13.64
CA PHE A 52 -8.17 -12.57 13.33
C PHE A 52 -8.65 -13.83 12.62
N ARG A 53 -7.98 -14.27 11.56
CA ARG A 53 -8.37 -15.48 10.81
C ARG A 53 -8.32 -16.75 11.63
N GLN A 54 -7.39 -16.85 12.58
CA GLN A 54 -7.26 -18.03 13.45
C GLN A 54 -8.29 -18.05 14.58
N SER A 55 -8.69 -16.88 15.09
CA SER A 55 -9.60 -16.73 16.23
C SER A 55 -11.07 -16.54 15.82
N HIS A 56 -11.33 -16.14 14.58
CA HIS A 56 -12.68 -15.79 14.14
C HIS A 56 -13.55 -17.03 13.89
N VAL A 57 -14.69 -17.08 14.58
CA VAL A 57 -15.80 -17.99 14.25
C VAL A 57 -16.75 -17.23 13.31
N PRO A 58 -16.99 -17.73 12.08
CA PRO A 58 -17.86 -17.06 11.11
C PRO A 58 -19.24 -16.73 11.71
N GLY A 59 -19.66 -15.47 11.63
CA GLY A 59 -20.98 -15.02 12.08
C GLY A 59 -21.04 -14.41 13.49
N SER A 60 -19.91 -14.02 14.06
CA SER A 60 -19.85 -13.34 15.36
C SER A 60 -20.50 -11.93 15.32
N PRO A 61 -21.03 -11.41 16.45
CA PRO A 61 -21.79 -10.16 16.48
C PRO A 61 -20.97 -8.98 15.95
N ARG A 62 -21.52 -8.33 14.93
CA ARG A 62 -20.91 -7.20 14.22
C ARG A 62 -20.93 -5.96 15.11
N GLN A 63 -19.77 -5.41 15.44
CA GLN A 63 -19.72 -4.01 15.82
C GLN A 63 -19.87 -3.19 14.55
N ALA A 64 -20.89 -2.33 14.49
CA ALA A 64 -21.07 -1.41 13.38
C ALA A 64 -19.92 -0.40 13.40
N GLY A 65 -18.88 -0.63 12.60
CA GLY A 65 -17.80 0.31 12.44
C GLY A 65 -18.34 1.68 12.00
N THR A 66 -17.85 2.74 12.62
CA THR A 66 -17.99 4.11 12.11
C THR A 66 -17.23 4.19 10.79
N GLY A 67 -17.86 4.72 9.74
CA GLY A 67 -17.36 4.63 8.38
C GLY A 67 -18.29 5.25 7.35
N SER A 68 -17.75 5.64 6.20
CA SER A 68 -18.54 6.11 5.06
C SER A 68 -19.59 5.07 4.65
N ALA A 69 -20.86 5.48 4.52
CA ALA A 69 -21.94 4.60 4.08
C ALA A 69 -21.65 3.97 2.70
N ASN A 70 -21.04 4.75 1.80
CA ASN A 70 -20.66 4.30 0.46
C ASN A 70 -19.59 3.21 0.49
N LEU A 71 -18.60 3.33 1.39
CA LEU A 71 -17.55 2.32 1.52
C LEU A 71 -18.10 1.02 2.11
N ARG A 72 -19.00 1.11 3.10
CA ARG A 72 -19.68 -0.10 3.64
C ARG A 72 -20.48 -0.82 2.57
N GLU A 73 -21.20 -0.06 1.74
CA GLU A 73 -21.96 -0.64 0.64
C GLU A 73 -21.03 -1.31 -0.39
N LEU A 74 -19.93 -0.65 -0.75
CA LEU A 74 -18.94 -1.21 -1.66
C LEU A 74 -18.33 -2.51 -1.11
N LEU A 75 -17.93 -2.54 0.16
CA LEU A 75 -17.42 -3.75 0.81
C LEU A 75 -18.47 -4.87 0.87
N ALA A 76 -19.74 -4.55 1.11
CA ALA A 76 -20.82 -5.53 1.09
C ALA A 76 -21.02 -6.13 -0.32
N ARG A 77 -20.94 -5.30 -1.37
CA ARG A 77 -20.97 -5.78 -2.77
C ARG A 77 -19.77 -6.65 -3.11
N THR A 78 -18.57 -6.23 -2.69
CA THR A 78 -17.33 -7.01 -2.82
C THR A 78 -17.50 -8.37 -2.16
N GLN A 79 -17.96 -8.41 -0.91
CA GLN A 79 -18.22 -9.65 -0.19
C GLN A 79 -19.26 -10.53 -0.90
N GLY A 80 -20.33 -9.94 -1.43
CA GLY A 80 -21.35 -10.65 -2.22
C GLY A 80 -20.77 -11.32 -3.48
N PHE A 81 -19.97 -10.58 -4.24
CA PHE A 81 -19.32 -11.06 -5.46
C PHE A 81 -18.38 -12.25 -5.18
N PHE A 82 -17.50 -12.13 -4.18
CA PHE A 82 -16.55 -13.21 -3.87
C PHE A 82 -17.22 -14.43 -3.22
N ASN A 83 -18.33 -14.26 -2.48
CA ASN A 83 -19.14 -15.39 -2.01
C ASN A 83 -19.80 -16.16 -3.17
N GLN A 84 -20.27 -15.46 -4.20
CA GLN A 84 -20.81 -16.12 -5.39
C GLN A 84 -19.74 -16.91 -6.13
N LEU A 85 -18.53 -16.35 -6.29
CA LEU A 85 -17.39 -17.08 -6.87
C LEU A 85 -16.99 -18.29 -6.03
N LEU A 86 -17.01 -18.18 -4.71
CA LEU A 86 -16.69 -19.29 -3.81
C LEU A 86 -17.74 -20.42 -3.87
N ALA A 87 -19.00 -20.09 -4.13
CA ALA A 87 -20.09 -21.05 -4.29
C ALA A 87 -20.11 -21.72 -5.68
N ASP A 88 -19.34 -21.22 -6.65
CA ASP A 88 -19.24 -21.79 -7.99
C ASP A 88 -18.39 -23.08 -7.95
N PRO A 89 -18.92 -24.25 -8.35
CA PRO A 89 -18.16 -25.49 -8.42
C PRO A 89 -16.91 -25.42 -9.31
N GLY A 90 -16.86 -24.48 -10.26
CA GLY A 90 -15.74 -24.28 -11.18
C GLY A 90 -14.50 -23.63 -10.57
N THR A 91 -14.56 -23.11 -9.33
CA THR A 91 -13.47 -22.38 -8.68
C THR A 91 -12.73 -23.20 -7.62
N SER A 92 -12.80 -24.55 -7.69
CA SER A 92 -12.22 -25.45 -6.67
C SER A 92 -10.74 -25.18 -6.35
N ASN A 93 -9.96 -24.75 -7.34
CA ASN A 93 -8.53 -24.44 -7.18
C ASN A 93 -8.26 -23.02 -6.65
N GLU A 94 -9.29 -22.18 -6.55
CA GLU A 94 -9.18 -20.76 -6.15
C GLU A 94 -9.83 -20.48 -4.79
N GLN A 95 -10.39 -21.50 -4.13
CA GLN A 95 -11.09 -21.36 -2.86
C GLN A 95 -10.24 -20.74 -1.74
N GLY A 96 -8.95 -21.06 -1.69
CA GLY A 96 -8.01 -20.49 -0.71
C GLY A 96 -7.91 -18.97 -0.84
N PRO A 97 -7.43 -18.44 -1.97
CA PRO A 97 -7.34 -17.00 -2.21
C PRO A 97 -8.69 -16.27 -2.11
N LEU A 98 -9.80 -16.88 -2.57
CA LEU A 98 -11.15 -16.33 -2.40
C LEU A 98 -11.51 -16.16 -0.91
N ARG A 99 -11.16 -17.14 -0.07
CA ARG A 99 -11.37 -17.04 1.39
C ARG A 99 -10.52 -15.94 2.01
N ILE A 100 -9.26 -15.77 1.59
CA ILE A 100 -8.40 -14.66 2.06
C ILE A 100 -9.06 -13.30 1.80
N ILE A 101 -9.61 -13.10 0.61
CA ILE A 101 -10.30 -11.87 0.24
C ILE A 101 -11.49 -11.61 1.17
N LEU A 102 -12.33 -12.64 1.38
CA LEU A 102 -13.51 -12.53 2.25
C LEU A 102 -13.10 -12.24 3.70
N ASP A 103 -12.10 -12.95 4.21
CA ASP A 103 -11.57 -12.74 5.56
C ASP A 103 -11.00 -11.31 5.71
N ALA A 104 -10.33 -10.79 4.69
CA ALA A 104 -9.76 -9.43 4.70
C ALA A 104 -10.86 -8.36 4.78
N VAL A 105 -11.92 -8.51 3.98
CA VAL A 105 -13.09 -7.61 4.06
C VAL A 105 -13.73 -7.70 5.45
N GLU A 106 -13.91 -8.89 5.98
CA GLU A 106 -14.52 -9.08 7.31
C GLU A 106 -13.65 -8.52 8.43
N TYR A 107 -12.32 -8.67 8.34
CA TYR A 107 -11.35 -8.09 9.25
C TYR A 107 -11.52 -6.57 9.33
N ILE A 108 -11.53 -5.88 8.19
CA ILE A 108 -11.68 -4.41 8.16
C ILE A 108 -13.01 -3.96 8.75
N VAL A 109 -14.11 -4.63 8.39
CA VAL A 109 -15.44 -4.29 8.90
C VAL A 109 -15.53 -4.52 10.41
N SER A 110 -14.96 -5.61 10.91
CA SER A 110 -15.08 -6.04 12.30
C SER A 110 -14.13 -5.29 13.25
N THR A 111 -13.01 -4.80 12.75
CA THR A 111 -12.00 -4.09 13.56
C THR A 111 -12.13 -2.56 13.53
N GLY A 112 -13.14 -2.03 12.81
CA GLY A 112 -13.35 -0.59 12.68
C GLY A 112 -12.38 0.10 11.72
N GLY A 113 -11.73 -0.65 10.83
CA GLY A 113 -10.75 -0.12 9.87
C GLY A 113 -11.34 0.65 8.68
N LEU A 114 -12.64 0.96 8.67
CA LEU A 114 -13.35 1.54 7.52
C LEU A 114 -12.83 2.93 7.15
N ASP A 115 -12.69 3.84 8.11
CA ASP A 115 -12.22 5.20 7.81
C ASP A 115 -10.75 5.19 7.33
N ALA A 116 -9.92 4.35 7.94
CA ALA A 116 -8.51 4.19 7.55
C ALA A 116 -8.38 3.57 6.15
N LEU A 117 -9.21 2.57 5.81
CA LEU A 117 -9.28 2.03 4.46
C LEU A 117 -9.76 3.09 3.46
N GLY A 118 -10.76 3.90 3.82
CA GLY A 118 -11.27 4.97 2.97
C GLY A 118 -10.21 6.03 2.63
N GLU A 119 -9.39 6.42 3.61
CA GLU A 119 -8.23 7.30 3.39
C GLU A 119 -7.20 6.61 2.49
N HIS A 120 -6.88 5.34 2.76
CA HIS A 120 -5.93 4.58 1.97
C HIS A 120 -6.36 4.48 0.48
N MET A 121 -7.64 4.19 0.23
CA MET A 121 -8.20 4.16 -1.12
C MET A 121 -8.06 5.52 -1.82
N ARG A 122 -8.43 6.61 -1.15
CA ARG A 122 -8.29 7.97 -1.73
C ARG A 122 -6.84 8.28 -2.09
N ARG A 123 -5.89 7.90 -1.24
CA ARG A 123 -4.46 8.10 -1.50
C ARG A 123 -3.98 7.30 -2.70
N LEU A 124 -4.35 6.02 -2.82
CA LEU A 124 -3.98 5.23 -3.99
C LEU A 124 -4.60 5.78 -5.28
N GLU A 125 -5.86 6.21 -5.25
CA GLU A 125 -6.54 6.83 -6.39
C GLU A 125 -5.92 8.18 -6.81
N ALA A 126 -5.37 8.94 -5.85
CA ALA A 126 -4.60 10.16 -6.12
C ALA A 126 -3.16 9.87 -6.59
N GLY A 127 -2.75 8.60 -6.58
CA GLY A 127 -1.38 8.16 -6.80
C GLY A 127 -0.42 8.69 -5.75
N SER A 128 -0.86 8.91 -4.51
CA SER A 128 -0.03 9.48 -3.44
C SER A 128 1.23 8.64 -3.18
N PRO A 129 2.28 9.23 -2.59
CA PRO A 129 3.53 8.51 -2.29
C PRO A 129 3.33 7.30 -1.37
N PRO A 130 4.27 6.33 -1.36
CA PRO A 130 4.14 5.12 -0.55
C PRO A 130 3.80 5.43 0.92
N HIS A 131 2.88 4.66 1.50
CA HIS A 131 2.43 4.90 2.87
C HIS A 131 3.51 4.54 3.88
N VAL A 132 3.77 5.46 4.81
CA VAL A 132 4.68 5.26 5.93
C VAL A 132 3.89 5.32 7.23
N VAL A 133 4.22 4.48 8.22
CA VAL A 133 3.50 4.43 9.51
C VAL A 133 4.17 5.25 10.60
N ALA A 134 5.45 5.57 10.44
CA ALA A 134 6.23 6.39 11.36
C ALA A 134 7.40 7.08 10.64
N ALA A 135 7.95 8.13 11.26
CA ALA A 135 9.12 8.85 10.77
C ALA A 135 10.07 9.16 11.95
N PHE A 136 11.38 9.02 11.71
CA PHE A 136 12.43 9.16 12.72
C PHE A 136 13.59 9.98 12.16
N GLY A 137 14.32 10.66 13.04
CA GLY A 137 15.54 11.37 12.65
C GLY A 137 16.74 10.42 12.52
N THR A 138 16.75 9.33 13.31
CA THR A 138 17.88 8.39 13.35
C THR A 138 17.43 6.93 13.33
N ARG A 139 18.38 6.05 12.98
CA ARG A 139 18.15 4.61 12.99
C ARG A 139 17.98 4.07 14.40
N GLU A 140 18.68 4.66 15.37
CA GLU A 140 18.62 4.32 16.78
C GLU A 140 17.22 4.61 17.34
N GLU A 141 16.65 5.77 17.02
CA GLU A 141 15.27 6.12 17.39
C GLU A 141 14.25 5.11 16.83
N ALA A 142 14.38 4.79 15.54
CA ALA A 142 13.50 3.82 14.89
C ALA A 142 13.62 2.42 15.51
N ALA A 143 14.83 1.99 15.86
CA ALA A 143 15.07 0.70 16.51
C ALA A 143 14.45 0.66 17.91
N VAL A 144 14.65 1.72 18.72
CA VAL A 144 14.04 1.83 20.05
C VAL A 144 12.52 1.81 19.97
N TRP A 145 11.94 2.54 19.02
CA TRP A 145 10.50 2.51 18.77
C TRP A 145 10.01 1.10 18.46
N LEU A 146 10.67 0.38 17.54
CA LEU A 146 10.26 -0.97 17.14
C LEU A 146 10.37 -1.99 18.28
N GLU A 147 11.32 -1.81 19.19
CA GLU A 147 11.43 -2.64 20.40
C GLU A 147 10.32 -2.36 21.42
N GLN A 148 9.84 -1.13 21.51
CA GLN A 148 8.83 -0.72 22.49
C GLN A 148 7.39 -1.01 22.06
N VAL A 149 7.11 -1.09 20.76
CA VAL A 149 5.76 -1.34 20.25
C VAL A 149 5.34 -2.77 20.61
N PRO A 150 4.22 -2.97 21.36
CA PRO A 150 3.79 -4.31 21.78
C PRO A 150 3.40 -5.22 20.61
N GLU A 151 2.81 -4.64 19.56
CA GLU A 151 2.46 -5.29 18.30
C GLU A 151 3.20 -4.59 17.15
N PRO A 152 4.48 -4.95 16.89
CA PRO A 152 5.25 -4.31 15.84
C PRO A 152 4.60 -4.50 14.47
N PRO A 153 4.54 -3.44 13.62
CA PRO A 153 4.03 -3.60 12.28
C PRO A 153 4.95 -4.53 11.48
N SER A 154 4.35 -5.45 10.72
CA SER A 154 5.10 -6.30 9.81
C SER A 154 5.19 -5.62 8.44
N ARG A 155 6.40 -5.40 7.92
CA ARG A 155 6.66 -4.91 6.56
C ARG A 155 6.13 -3.51 6.21
N ALA A 156 5.56 -2.78 7.17
CA ALA A 156 5.19 -1.38 6.98
C ALA A 156 6.42 -0.52 6.71
N LEU A 157 6.23 0.54 5.92
CA LEU A 157 7.31 1.49 5.65
C LEU A 157 7.40 2.52 6.77
N VAL A 158 8.61 2.95 7.06
CA VAL A 158 8.94 4.06 7.95
C VAL A 158 9.93 4.98 7.26
N LEU A 159 9.97 6.25 7.67
CA LEU A 159 11.03 7.17 7.25
C LEU A 159 12.12 7.22 8.32
N ILE A 160 13.37 7.17 7.89
CA ILE A 160 14.53 7.52 8.72
C ILE A 160 15.33 8.53 7.92
N ASP A 161 15.43 9.76 8.44
CA ASP A 161 16.10 10.86 7.76
C ASP A 161 15.60 11.05 6.31
N ASP A 162 14.26 11.08 6.16
CA ASP A 162 13.55 11.15 4.88
C ASP A 162 13.77 9.96 3.93
N GLN A 163 14.50 8.93 4.32
CA GLN A 163 14.68 7.73 3.50
C GLN A 163 13.71 6.62 3.90
N TYR A 164 13.18 5.94 2.89
CA TYR A 164 12.28 4.82 3.11
C TYR A 164 13.02 3.61 3.64
N HIS A 165 12.45 3.07 4.71
CA HIS A 165 12.88 1.83 5.32
C HIS A 165 11.66 0.95 5.56
N GLN A 166 11.89 -0.35 5.63
CA GLN A 166 10.87 -1.32 6.02
C GLN A 166 11.10 -1.75 7.47
N ALA A 167 10.05 -1.65 8.29
CA ALA A 167 9.99 -2.30 9.58
C ALA A 167 9.72 -3.79 9.37
N VAL A 168 10.69 -4.63 9.70
CA VAL A 168 10.58 -6.08 9.61
C VAL A 168 10.32 -6.62 11.00
N TYR A 169 9.22 -7.36 11.13
CA TYR A 169 8.91 -8.14 12.32
C TYR A 169 8.63 -9.59 11.91
N LEU A 170 9.40 -10.51 12.49
CA LEU A 170 9.24 -11.95 12.37
C LEU A 170 8.81 -12.49 13.74
N ARG A 171 7.51 -12.77 13.88
CA ARG A 171 6.88 -13.12 15.15
C ARG A 171 7.47 -14.39 15.78
N ASP A 172 7.69 -15.43 14.99
CA ASP A 172 8.11 -16.76 15.49
C ASP A 172 9.43 -16.74 16.26
N ILE A 173 10.33 -15.84 15.88
CA ILE A 173 11.64 -15.66 16.52
C ILE A 173 11.74 -14.32 17.26
N ASN A 174 10.62 -13.59 17.37
CA ASN A 174 10.53 -12.22 17.87
C ASN A 174 11.64 -11.31 17.32
N HIS A 175 12.00 -11.47 16.04
CA HIS A 175 13.06 -10.68 15.42
C HIS A 175 12.50 -9.40 14.84
N ARG A 176 13.13 -8.29 15.19
CA ARG A 176 12.71 -6.93 14.82
C ARG A 176 13.90 -6.22 14.19
N LYS A 177 13.68 -5.59 13.05
CA LYS A 177 14.73 -4.82 12.37
C LYS A 177 14.13 -3.77 11.46
N VAL A 178 14.84 -2.65 11.32
CA VAL A 178 14.58 -1.70 10.25
C VAL A 178 15.67 -1.82 9.18
N ILE A 179 15.25 -2.00 7.93
CA ILE A 179 16.13 -2.16 6.77
C ILE A 179 15.80 -1.10 5.71
N PRO A 180 16.80 -0.55 5.00
CA PRO A 180 16.53 0.32 3.85
C PRO A 180 15.64 -0.38 2.83
N TRP A 181 14.70 0.35 2.25
CA TRP A 181 13.78 -0.19 1.24
C TRP A 181 13.53 0.85 0.15
N PRO A 182 13.80 0.53 -1.13
CA PRO A 182 13.81 1.53 -2.21
C PRO A 182 12.39 1.84 -2.74
N ALA A 183 11.44 2.12 -1.84
CA ALA A 183 10.05 2.38 -2.21
C ALA A 183 9.88 3.68 -3.00
N MET A 184 10.66 4.71 -2.71
CA MET A 184 10.58 5.99 -3.42
C MET A 184 11.15 5.88 -4.83
N GLU A 185 12.24 5.12 -4.98
CA GLU A 185 12.94 4.88 -6.23
C GLU A 185 12.00 4.21 -7.24
N TYR A 186 11.36 3.09 -6.86
CA TYR A 186 10.35 2.44 -7.70
C TYR A 186 9.16 3.36 -8.01
N TYR A 187 8.70 4.11 -7.02
CA TYR A 187 7.57 5.01 -7.19
C TYR A 187 7.86 6.18 -8.13
N LEU A 188 9.07 6.76 -8.07
CA LEU A 188 9.50 7.81 -9.00
C LEU A 188 9.63 7.25 -10.41
N ALA A 189 10.17 6.04 -10.57
CA ALA A 189 10.29 5.38 -11.87
C ALA A 189 8.92 5.15 -12.51
N GLU A 190 7.95 4.61 -11.76
CA GLU A 190 6.56 4.43 -12.21
C GLU A 190 5.91 5.77 -12.57
N LEU A 191 6.09 6.80 -11.74
CA LEU A 191 5.45 8.10 -11.94
C LEU A 191 5.84 8.77 -13.26
N VAL A 192 7.08 8.61 -13.70
CA VAL A 192 7.59 9.24 -14.93
C VAL A 192 7.44 8.37 -16.18
N GLN A 193 7.05 7.10 -16.03
CA GLN A 193 6.70 6.24 -17.17
C GLN A 193 5.43 6.75 -17.87
N ASP A 194 4.42 7.16 -17.09
CA ASP A 194 3.12 7.55 -17.64
C ASP A 194 3.03 9.03 -18.02
N VAL A 195 3.64 9.92 -17.22
CA VAL A 195 3.46 11.37 -17.35
C VAL A 195 4.77 12.11 -17.11
N ALA A 196 5.15 12.96 -18.07
CA ALA A 196 6.32 13.82 -17.92
C ALA A 196 6.17 14.79 -16.73
N PRO A 197 7.19 14.95 -15.87
CA PRO A 197 7.16 15.89 -14.76
C PRO A 197 6.89 17.34 -15.18
N VAL A 198 6.00 18.01 -14.46
CA VAL A 198 5.72 19.45 -14.64
C VAL A 198 5.98 20.17 -13.32
N ALA A 199 7.02 21.00 -13.30
CA ALA A 199 7.42 21.71 -12.09
C ALA A 199 6.39 22.78 -11.70
N MET A 200 5.91 22.70 -10.46
CA MET A 200 5.03 23.69 -9.83
C MET A 200 5.80 24.93 -9.37
N ALA A 201 7.07 24.74 -9.01
CA ALA A 201 7.97 25.80 -8.58
C ALA A 201 9.42 25.46 -8.96
N SER A 202 10.28 26.47 -9.01
CA SER A 202 11.70 26.32 -9.34
C SER A 202 12.57 27.09 -8.35
N PHE A 203 13.66 26.46 -7.90
CA PHE A 203 14.56 26.95 -6.88
C PHE A 203 16.02 26.76 -7.30
N THR A 204 16.90 27.65 -6.82
CA THR A 204 18.34 27.56 -7.10
C THR A 204 19.05 26.57 -6.16
N ASN A 205 18.49 26.31 -4.99
CA ASN A 205 19.08 25.42 -3.98
C ASN A 205 18.00 24.71 -3.16
N ARG A 206 18.41 23.64 -2.48
CA ARG A 206 17.53 22.77 -1.68
C ARG A 206 16.91 23.49 -0.48
N GLU A 207 17.68 24.27 0.26
CA GLU A 207 17.21 25.01 1.44
C GLU A 207 16.00 25.91 1.12
N SER A 208 16.04 26.61 -0.03
CA SER A 208 14.94 27.45 -0.48
C SER A 208 13.68 26.65 -0.82
N ALA A 209 13.86 25.45 -1.42
CA ALA A 209 12.76 24.55 -1.74
C ALA A 209 12.14 23.94 -0.47
N GLU A 210 12.97 23.59 0.52
CA GLU A 210 12.52 23.11 1.84
C GLU A 210 11.73 24.18 2.57
N ALA A 211 12.24 25.42 2.63
CA ALA A 211 11.53 26.54 3.23
C ALA A 211 10.17 26.81 2.55
N TRP A 212 10.11 26.69 1.22
CA TRP A 212 8.85 26.78 0.48
C TRP A 212 7.89 25.65 0.84
N LEU A 213 8.39 24.40 0.90
CA LEU A 213 7.58 23.23 1.22
C LEU A 213 7.04 23.32 2.65
N GLU A 214 7.83 23.80 3.60
CA GLU A 214 7.42 24.03 5.00
C GLU A 214 6.40 25.17 5.16
N ALA A 215 6.52 26.23 4.36
CA ALA A 215 5.59 27.37 4.41
C ALA A 215 4.17 27.03 3.93
N GLN A 216 3.96 25.89 3.26
CA GLN A 216 2.64 25.51 2.76
C GLN A 216 1.69 25.13 3.89
N THR A 217 0.53 25.78 3.92
CA THR A 217 -0.53 25.50 4.90
C THR A 217 -1.31 24.24 4.55
N GLU A 218 -1.58 24.02 3.27
CA GLU A 218 -2.26 22.84 2.72
C GLU A 218 -1.44 22.28 1.54
N PRO A 219 -0.28 21.66 1.80
CA PRO A 219 0.54 21.11 0.73
C PRO A 219 -0.18 19.95 0.04
N PRO A 220 -0.08 19.82 -1.29
CA PRO A 220 -0.52 18.62 -1.97
C PRO A 220 0.28 17.40 -1.48
N ASP A 221 -0.31 16.21 -1.60
CA ASP A 221 0.38 14.95 -1.25
C ASP A 221 1.72 14.82 -1.98
N ARG A 222 1.77 15.32 -3.21
CA ARG A 222 2.98 15.40 -4.01
C ARG A 222 2.96 16.57 -5.00
N ALA A 223 4.12 17.13 -5.29
CA ALA A 223 4.33 18.14 -6.31
C ALA A 223 5.73 18.02 -6.91
N TRP A 224 5.84 18.11 -8.24
CA TRP A 224 7.14 18.28 -8.87
C TRP A 224 7.65 19.69 -8.66
N VAL A 225 8.93 19.84 -8.31
CA VAL A 225 9.65 21.12 -8.26
C VAL A 225 10.98 20.97 -8.98
N LEU A 226 11.53 22.09 -9.44
CA LEU A 226 12.87 22.12 -10.02
C LEU A 226 13.85 22.68 -8.99
N ILE A 227 14.95 21.99 -8.73
CA ILE A 227 16.00 22.46 -7.82
C ILE A 227 17.32 22.39 -8.57
N ALA A 228 17.96 23.53 -8.79
CA ALA A 228 19.22 23.62 -9.52
C ALA A 228 19.21 22.92 -10.90
N GLY A 229 18.05 22.86 -11.57
CA GLY A 229 17.87 22.23 -12.87
C GLY A 229 17.48 20.74 -12.84
N GLU A 230 17.39 20.13 -11.66
CA GLU A 230 16.93 18.75 -11.49
C GLU A 230 15.50 18.70 -10.93
N PHE A 231 14.66 17.84 -11.50
CA PHE A 231 13.32 17.58 -10.94
C PHE A 231 13.42 16.88 -9.60
N HIS A 232 12.68 17.39 -8.63
CA HIS A 232 12.50 16.79 -7.32
C HIS A 232 11.01 16.61 -7.04
N LEU A 233 10.64 15.49 -6.44
CA LEU A 233 9.31 15.28 -5.92
C LEU A 233 9.25 15.81 -4.49
N ALA A 234 8.51 16.90 -4.29
CA ALA A 234 8.08 17.35 -2.98
C ALA A 234 6.91 16.49 -2.51
N VAL A 235 7.04 15.89 -1.33
CA VAL A 235 6.07 14.95 -0.78
C VAL A 235 5.61 15.42 0.60
N ASN A 236 4.31 15.29 0.86
CA ASN A 236 3.71 15.49 2.16
C ASN A 236 3.17 14.16 2.74
N HIS A 237 3.83 13.66 3.78
CA HIS A 237 3.35 12.55 4.60
C HIS A 237 2.53 13.07 5.77
N ALA A 238 1.30 13.49 5.50
CA ALA A 238 0.43 14.14 6.48
C ALA A 238 0.24 13.32 7.77
N ASN A 239 0.15 11.99 7.64
CA ASN A 239 -0.10 11.09 8.78
C ASN A 239 1.05 11.02 9.78
N VAL A 240 2.30 11.25 9.35
CA VAL A 240 3.50 11.34 10.21
C VAL A 240 4.02 12.77 10.32
N ARG A 241 3.30 13.75 9.78
CA ARG A 241 3.66 15.18 9.74
C ARG A 241 5.08 15.41 9.22
N ARG A 242 5.43 14.70 8.15
CA ARG A 242 6.77 14.79 7.53
C ARG A 242 6.65 15.27 6.10
N ARG A 243 7.55 16.17 5.71
CA ARG A 243 7.69 16.66 4.34
C ARG A 243 9.10 16.36 3.87
N ALA A 244 9.25 15.97 2.60
CA ALA A 244 10.52 15.54 2.05
C ALA A 244 10.64 15.89 0.57
N LEU A 245 11.89 16.02 0.11
CA LEU A 245 12.25 16.30 -1.28
C LEU A 245 13.12 15.18 -1.82
N TYR A 246 12.64 14.50 -2.86
CA TYR A 246 13.32 13.36 -3.48
C TYR A 246 13.77 13.71 -4.90
N PRO A 247 15.07 13.69 -5.21
CA PRO A 247 15.55 13.93 -6.57
C PRO A 247 15.07 12.83 -7.53
N LEU A 248 14.71 13.20 -8.76
CA LEU A 248 14.28 12.25 -9.78
C LEU A 248 15.37 11.24 -10.14
N SER A 249 16.65 11.60 -10.00
CA SER A 249 17.78 10.68 -10.22
C SER A 249 17.75 9.43 -9.31
N MET A 250 16.98 9.44 -8.23
CA MET A 250 16.72 8.21 -7.44
C MET A 250 16.03 7.10 -8.24
N ALA A 251 15.31 7.44 -9.31
CA ALA A 251 14.66 6.47 -10.18
C ALA A 251 15.63 5.71 -11.10
N ASP A 252 16.88 6.15 -11.22
CA ASP A 252 17.85 5.58 -12.14
C ASP A 252 18.14 4.10 -11.79
N GLY A 253 17.87 3.20 -12.73
CA GLY A 253 18.04 1.76 -12.54
C GLY A 253 16.84 1.04 -11.89
N TYR A 254 15.74 1.75 -11.63
CA TYR A 254 14.51 1.19 -11.03
C TYR A 254 13.31 1.14 -11.99
N ALA A 255 13.52 1.46 -13.28
CA ALA A 255 12.49 1.28 -14.31
C ALA A 255 12.09 -0.20 -14.40
N VAL A 256 10.79 -0.48 -14.32
CA VAL A 256 10.25 -1.82 -14.54
C VAL A 256 10.38 -2.12 -16.03
N ASN A 257 11.20 -3.11 -16.38
CA ASN A 257 11.28 -3.59 -17.75
C ASN A 257 10.01 -4.40 -18.06
N ASP A 258 9.13 -3.87 -18.90
CA ASP A 258 7.93 -4.56 -19.42
C ASP A 258 8.26 -5.68 -20.43
N GLU A 259 9.55 -6.01 -20.63
CA GLU A 259 9.94 -7.17 -21.42
C GLU A 259 9.66 -8.45 -20.62
N VAL A 260 8.39 -8.86 -20.60
CA VAL A 260 8.02 -10.26 -20.47
C VAL A 260 8.78 -10.98 -21.59
N GLU A 261 9.85 -11.69 -21.23
CA GLU A 261 10.54 -12.60 -22.14
C GLU A 261 9.48 -13.51 -22.76
N ALA A 262 9.13 -13.25 -24.02
CA ALA A 262 8.34 -14.17 -24.80
C ALA A 262 9.15 -15.46 -24.86
N GLU A 263 8.72 -16.47 -24.10
CA GLU A 263 9.27 -17.82 -24.17
C GLU A 263 9.43 -18.19 -25.64
N ARG A 264 10.69 -18.30 -26.09
CA ARG A 264 10.98 -18.73 -27.45
C ARG A 264 10.40 -20.13 -27.59
N PRO A 265 9.58 -20.40 -28.62
CA PRO A 265 9.06 -21.74 -28.83
C PRO A 265 10.25 -22.69 -28.98
N GLN A 266 10.29 -23.72 -28.14
CA GLN A 266 11.21 -24.84 -28.29
C GLN A 266 11.06 -25.38 -29.72
N GLN A 267 12.11 -25.24 -30.51
CA GLN A 267 12.22 -25.87 -31.81
C GLN A 267 12.55 -27.35 -31.60
N ASP A 268 11.63 -28.20 -32.05
CA ASP A 268 11.66 -29.62 -32.44
C ASP A 268 12.79 -30.53 -31.92
#